data_AF-A0A418CEN4-F1
#
_entry.id   AF-A0A418CEN4-F1
#
_cell.length_a   1.000
_cell.length_b   1.000
_cell.length_c   1.000
_cell.angle_alpha   90.00
_cell.angle_beta   90.00
_cell.angle_gamma   90.00
#
_symmetry.space_group_name_H-M   'P 1'
#
loop_
_entity.id
_entity.type
_entity.pdbx_description
1 polymer ?
#
loop_
_entity_poly.entity_id
_entity_poly.type
_entity_poly.pdbx_seq_one_letter_code
_entity_poly.pdbx_strand_id
1 'polypeptide(L)'
;MSAPAPPPSKGNPSYFSDKKKGEVNELKNLLRDSTVERDSKKKREIIKKVIAYMTLGIDVSRIFSEIVMCVDTKDIITKKMVYYYLTNYANKNADLAILCINTLLTDCAYVRKTGVIGILKVFSLNKELIKDSEMVDTLYNMIRDRDPQVVSNCLVALNEIMADEGGIAVNQQIVLHLLTRISEFNEWGQCNILHVVSTYRPSSEEEIFNIMNI
;
A
#
# COMPACT_ATOMS: atom_id res chain seq x y z
N MET A 1 33.23 -32.25 -50.94
CA MET A 1 31.78 -32.15 -50.65
C MET A 1 31.64 -31.33 -49.37
N SER A 2 31.30 -30.06 -49.48
CA SER A 2 31.16 -29.15 -48.33
C SER A 2 29.68 -28.77 -48.22
N ALA A 3 29.08 -29.03 -47.07
CA ALA A 3 27.65 -28.77 -46.81
C ALA A 3 27.35 -27.26 -46.79
N PRO A 4 26.15 -26.82 -47.22
CA PRO A 4 25.78 -25.41 -47.20
C PRO A 4 25.44 -24.97 -45.77
N ALA A 5 25.78 -23.72 -45.45
CA ALA A 5 25.51 -23.09 -44.16
C ALA A 5 24.00 -22.99 -43.86
N PRO A 6 23.57 -23.07 -42.58
CA PRO A 6 22.17 -22.98 -42.23
C PRO A 6 21.64 -21.55 -42.45
N PRO A 7 20.35 -21.40 -42.80
CA PRO A 7 19.75 -20.08 -43.03
C PRO A 7 19.66 -19.27 -41.73
N PRO A 8 19.78 -17.92 -41.79
CA PRO A 8 19.67 -17.08 -40.62
C PRO A 8 18.25 -17.14 -40.03
N SER A 9 18.16 -17.38 -38.73
CA SER A 9 16.91 -17.42 -37.98
C SER A 9 16.22 -16.04 -38.00
N LYS A 10 15.23 -15.88 -38.88
CA LYS A 10 14.32 -14.73 -38.87
C LYS A 10 13.22 -14.97 -37.84
N GLY A 11 13.21 -14.15 -36.79
CA GLY A 11 12.14 -14.14 -35.79
C GLY A 11 12.43 -13.14 -34.67
N ASN A 12 12.46 -11.86 -35.02
CA ASN A 12 12.73 -10.76 -34.09
C ASN A 12 11.54 -10.57 -33.11
N PRO A 13 11.72 -10.59 -31.77
CA PRO A 13 10.65 -10.32 -30.81
C PRO A 13 10.12 -8.86 -30.81
N SER A 14 10.75 -7.96 -31.58
CA SER A 14 10.56 -6.50 -31.47
C SER A 14 9.17 -6.00 -31.89
N TYR A 15 8.53 -6.59 -32.91
CA TYR A 15 7.32 -6.04 -33.52
C TYR A 15 6.12 -5.93 -32.56
N PHE A 16 5.94 -6.93 -31.68
CA PHE A 16 4.89 -6.88 -30.66
C PHE A 16 5.20 -5.91 -29.53
N SER A 17 6.47 -5.65 -29.25
CA SER A 17 6.90 -4.74 -28.19
C SER A 17 6.69 -3.27 -28.59
N ASP A 18 6.91 -2.94 -29.86
CA ASP A 18 6.84 -1.57 -30.37
C ASP A 18 5.38 -1.09 -30.51
N LYS A 19 4.46 -1.98 -30.92
CA LYS A 19 3.02 -1.69 -30.91
C LYS A 19 2.51 -1.38 -29.49
N LYS A 20 2.89 -2.21 -28.52
CA LYS A 20 2.48 -2.03 -27.11
C LYS A 20 3.04 -0.75 -26.49
N LYS A 21 4.28 -0.35 -26.83
CA LYS A 21 4.84 0.95 -26.41
C LYS A 21 4.04 2.14 -26.96
N GLY A 22 3.56 2.05 -28.20
CA GLY A 22 2.67 3.06 -28.79
C GLY A 22 1.35 3.19 -28.03
N GLU A 23 0.72 2.07 -27.68
CA GLU A 23 -0.53 2.04 -26.92
C GLU A 23 -0.36 2.63 -25.50
N VAL A 24 0.78 2.39 -24.83
CA VAL A 24 1.09 2.99 -23.52
C VAL A 24 1.19 4.53 -23.62
N ASN A 25 1.80 5.05 -24.69
CA ASN A 25 1.86 6.50 -24.92
C ASN A 25 0.48 7.11 -25.22
N GLU A 26 -0.39 6.37 -25.91
CA GLU A 26 -1.77 6.82 -26.13
C GLU A 26 -2.55 6.91 -24.81
N LEU A 27 -2.46 5.89 -23.95
CA LEU A 27 -3.07 5.92 -22.62
C LEU A 27 -2.54 7.09 -21.78
N LYS A 28 -1.24 7.40 -21.87
CA LYS A 28 -0.64 8.56 -21.23
C LYS A 28 -1.29 9.87 -21.68
N ASN A 29 -1.48 10.06 -22.99
CA ASN A 29 -2.10 11.26 -23.53
C ASN A 29 -3.58 11.37 -23.13
N LEU A 30 -4.30 10.24 -23.10
CA LEU A 30 -5.69 10.20 -22.65
C LEU A 30 -5.84 10.60 -21.18
N LEU A 31 -4.90 10.22 -20.30
CA LEU A 31 -4.94 10.65 -18.89
C LEU A 31 -4.65 12.14 -18.70
N ARG A 32 -3.98 12.80 -19.64
CA ARG A 32 -3.73 14.25 -19.63
C ARG A 32 -4.87 15.08 -20.19
N ASP A 33 -5.83 14.44 -20.85
CA ASP A 33 -6.98 15.12 -21.45
C ASP A 33 -7.94 15.61 -20.35
N SER A 34 -8.19 16.92 -20.32
CA SER A 34 -9.06 17.57 -19.33
C SER A 34 -10.53 17.10 -19.39
N THR A 35 -10.96 16.49 -20.49
CA THR A 35 -12.29 15.85 -20.59
C THR A 35 -12.39 14.60 -19.72
N VAL A 36 -11.28 13.89 -19.53
CA VAL A 36 -11.20 12.67 -18.71
C VAL A 36 -11.22 12.99 -17.22
N GLU A 37 -10.74 14.16 -16.81
CA GLU A 37 -10.84 14.61 -15.42
C GLU A 37 -12.29 14.77 -14.96
N ARG A 38 -13.18 15.21 -15.86
CA ARG A 38 -14.61 15.42 -15.57
C ARG A 38 -15.40 14.10 -15.61
N ASP A 39 -14.97 13.13 -16.41
CA ASP A 39 -15.65 11.85 -16.56
C ASP A 39 -14.95 10.73 -15.77
N SER A 40 -15.43 10.52 -14.54
CA SER A 40 -14.95 9.47 -13.65
C SER A 40 -15.05 8.05 -14.25
N LYS A 41 -16.04 7.76 -15.11
CA LYS A 41 -16.17 6.44 -15.74
C LYS A 41 -15.08 6.23 -16.79
N LYS A 42 -14.89 7.23 -17.67
CA LYS A 42 -13.84 7.18 -18.70
C LYS A 42 -12.45 7.06 -18.06
N LYS A 43 -12.19 7.82 -16.99
CA LYS A 43 -10.94 7.73 -16.21
C LYS A 43 -10.70 6.32 -15.66
N ARG A 44 -11.72 5.70 -15.06
CA ARG A 44 -11.63 4.30 -14.58
C ARG A 44 -11.29 3.32 -15.70
N GLU A 45 -11.93 3.43 -16.86
CA GLU A 45 -11.64 2.53 -17.98
C GLU A 45 -10.21 2.65 -18.49
N ILE A 46 -9.66 3.87 -18.51
CA ILE A 46 -8.26 4.10 -18.88
C ILE A 46 -7.33 3.44 -17.85
N ILE A 47 -7.55 3.66 -16.55
CA ILE A 47 -6.71 3.09 -15.49
C ILE A 47 -6.82 1.56 -15.46
N LYS A 48 -8.00 0.98 -15.71
CA LYS A 48 -8.16 -0.48 -15.87
C LYS A 48 -7.28 -1.04 -16.99
N LYS A 49 -7.19 -0.35 -18.13
CA LYS A 49 -6.29 -0.75 -19.23
C LYS A 49 -4.83 -0.68 -18.81
N VAL A 50 -4.42 0.35 -18.07
CA VAL A 50 -3.06 0.46 -17.52
C VAL A 50 -2.76 -0.72 -16.60
N ILE A 51 -3.69 -1.07 -15.70
CA ILE A 51 -3.55 -2.24 -14.82
C ILE A 51 -3.48 -3.53 -15.64
N ALA A 52 -4.33 -3.70 -16.66
CA ALA A 52 -4.29 -4.89 -17.52
C ALA A 52 -2.93 -5.03 -18.23
N TYR A 53 -2.37 -3.94 -18.75
CA TYR A 53 -1.02 -3.96 -19.34
C TYR A 53 0.06 -4.30 -18.33
N MET A 54 -0.05 -3.76 -17.11
CA MET A 54 0.84 -4.10 -16.00
C MET A 54 0.76 -5.60 -15.66
N THR A 55 -0.44 -6.18 -15.60
CA THR A 55 -0.62 -7.63 -15.33
C THR A 55 -0.13 -8.52 -16.48
N LEU A 56 -0.07 -7.99 -17.70
CA LEU A 56 0.52 -8.65 -18.86
C LEU A 56 2.05 -8.50 -18.94
N GLY A 57 2.68 -7.89 -17.93
CA GLY A 57 4.13 -7.66 -17.87
C GLY A 57 4.63 -6.55 -18.80
N ILE A 58 3.73 -5.72 -19.35
CA ILE A 58 4.10 -4.57 -20.19
C ILE A 58 4.61 -3.45 -19.27
N ASP A 59 5.76 -2.87 -19.64
CA ASP A 59 6.30 -1.74 -18.88
C ASP A 59 5.47 -0.47 -19.11
N VAL A 60 4.70 -0.09 -18.09
CA VAL A 60 3.85 1.11 -18.07
C VAL A 60 4.49 2.28 -17.31
N SER A 61 5.81 2.21 -17.02
CA SER A 61 6.51 3.16 -16.15
C SER A 61 6.38 4.60 -16.62
N ARG A 62 6.24 4.78 -17.94
CA ARG A 62 6.11 6.08 -18.61
C ARG A 62 4.84 6.86 -18.23
N ILE A 63 3.83 6.19 -17.67
CA ILE A 63 2.54 6.76 -17.26
C ILE A 63 2.52 7.09 -15.75
N PHE A 64 3.63 6.83 -15.01
CA PHE A 64 3.66 6.97 -13.56
C PHE A 64 3.21 8.36 -13.08
N SER A 65 3.73 9.44 -13.67
CA SER A 65 3.35 10.82 -13.33
C SER A 65 1.86 11.07 -13.45
N GLU A 66 1.24 10.60 -14.54
CA GLU A 66 -0.18 10.80 -14.81
C GLU A 66 -1.05 10.00 -13.84
N ILE A 67 -0.63 8.79 -13.47
CA ILE A 67 -1.34 7.96 -12.50
C ILE A 67 -1.27 8.59 -11.10
N VAL A 68 -0.13 9.15 -10.69
CA VAL A 68 -0.01 9.85 -9.38
C VAL A 68 -0.95 11.06 -9.33
N MET A 69 -1.05 11.84 -10.41
CA MET A 69 -2.01 12.95 -10.49
C MET A 69 -3.47 12.50 -10.38
N CYS A 70 -3.76 11.22 -10.64
CA CYS A 70 -5.11 10.68 -10.51
C CYS A 70 -5.54 10.38 -9.06
N VAL A 71 -4.63 10.49 -8.09
CA VAL A 71 -4.93 10.29 -6.66
C VAL A 71 -5.90 11.37 -6.14
N ASP A 72 -5.77 12.60 -6.62
CA ASP A 72 -6.63 13.72 -6.22
C ASP A 72 -8.01 13.61 -6.90
N THR A 73 -8.86 12.78 -6.32
CA THR A 73 -10.25 12.59 -6.73
C THR A 73 -11.10 12.20 -5.53
N LYS A 74 -12.42 12.36 -5.62
CA LYS A 74 -13.34 11.81 -4.60
C LYS A 74 -13.75 10.36 -4.88
N ASP A 75 -13.40 9.85 -6.05
CA ASP A 75 -13.76 8.50 -6.45
C ASP A 75 -12.88 7.42 -5.81
N ILE A 76 -13.44 6.72 -4.82
CA ILE A 76 -12.76 5.62 -4.11
C ILE A 76 -12.30 4.50 -5.06
N ILE A 77 -13.04 4.24 -6.14
CA ILE A 77 -12.66 3.17 -7.09
C ILE A 77 -11.41 3.56 -7.87
N THR A 78 -11.34 4.79 -8.39
CA THR A 78 -10.14 5.32 -9.03
C THR A 78 -8.96 5.30 -8.07
N LYS A 79 -9.15 5.75 -6.82
CA LYS A 79 -8.12 5.67 -5.78
C LYS A 79 -7.57 4.26 -5.62
N LYS A 80 -8.44 3.25 -5.42
CA LYS A 80 -8.03 1.84 -5.31
C LYS A 80 -7.16 1.37 -6.47
N MET A 81 -7.55 1.73 -7.69
CA MET A 81 -6.82 1.34 -8.90
C MET A 81 -5.45 2.01 -8.97
N VAL A 82 -5.38 3.31 -8.68
CA VAL A 82 -4.13 4.07 -8.62
C VAL A 82 -3.22 3.49 -7.55
N TYR A 83 -3.75 3.21 -6.35
CA TYR A 83 -2.95 2.66 -5.27
C TYR A 83 -2.46 1.23 -5.55
N TYR A 84 -3.28 0.37 -6.17
CA TYR A 84 -2.82 -0.94 -6.66
C TYR A 84 -1.65 -0.81 -7.64
N TYR A 85 -1.75 0.14 -8.58
CA TYR A 85 -0.66 0.45 -9.51
C TYR A 85 0.61 0.88 -8.77
N LEU A 86 0.50 1.83 -7.84
CA LEU A 86 1.63 2.38 -7.10
C LEU A 86 2.34 1.31 -6.25
N THR A 87 1.59 0.44 -5.56
CA THR A 87 2.16 -0.69 -4.82
C THR A 87 2.89 -1.69 -5.71
N ASN A 88 2.42 -1.92 -6.94
CA ASN A 88 3.15 -2.77 -7.88
C ASN A 88 4.43 -2.10 -8.40
N TYR A 89 4.41 -0.77 -8.58
CA TYR A 89 5.55 0.04 -8.95
C TYR A 89 6.60 0.19 -7.85
N ALA A 90 6.18 0.14 -6.59
CA ALA A 90 7.06 0.13 -5.43
C ALA A 90 8.15 -0.96 -5.51
N ASN A 91 7.82 -2.12 -6.10
CA ASN A 91 8.80 -3.19 -6.35
C ASN A 91 9.96 -2.74 -7.25
N LYS A 92 9.74 -1.74 -8.12
CA LYS A 92 10.73 -1.21 -9.06
C LYS A 92 11.44 0.04 -8.54
N ASN A 93 10.79 0.83 -7.69
CA ASN A 93 11.35 2.03 -7.08
C ASN A 93 10.72 2.25 -5.70
N ALA A 94 11.52 2.05 -4.67
CA ALA A 94 11.04 1.99 -3.30
C ALA A 94 10.86 3.40 -2.67
N ASP A 95 11.65 4.41 -3.07
CA ASP A 95 11.49 5.79 -2.61
C ASP A 95 10.17 6.41 -3.08
N LEU A 96 9.81 6.14 -4.34
CA LEU A 96 8.52 6.55 -4.89
C LEU A 96 7.35 5.87 -4.16
N ALA A 97 7.56 4.66 -3.63
CA ALA A 97 6.54 3.96 -2.85
C ALA A 97 6.20 4.70 -1.56
N ILE A 98 7.22 5.16 -0.83
CA ILE A 98 7.02 5.91 0.41
C ILE A 98 6.21 7.19 0.16
N LEU A 99 6.56 7.95 -0.89
CA LEU A 99 5.83 9.17 -1.24
C LEU A 99 4.33 8.90 -1.48
N CYS A 100 4.04 7.80 -2.20
CA CYS A 100 2.67 7.39 -2.49
C CYS A 100 1.93 6.94 -1.23
N ILE A 101 2.61 6.21 -0.35
CA ILE A 101 2.10 5.78 0.95
C ILE A 101 1.76 6.99 1.83
N ASN A 102 2.61 8.00 1.91
CA ASN A 102 2.29 9.19 2.70
C ASN A 102 0.98 9.86 2.27
N THR A 103 0.70 9.87 0.96
CA THR A 103 -0.56 10.39 0.44
C THR A 103 -1.75 9.49 0.85
N LEU A 104 -1.59 8.17 0.77
CA LEU A 104 -2.58 7.18 1.21
C LEU A 104 -3.01 7.36 2.68
N LEU A 105 -2.06 7.64 3.57
CA LEU A 105 -2.30 7.68 5.02
C LEU A 105 -3.06 8.94 5.47
N THR A 106 -3.16 9.97 4.63
CA THR A 106 -3.89 11.21 4.93
C THR A 106 -5.31 11.25 4.34
N ASP A 107 -5.70 10.20 3.63
CA ASP A 107 -6.97 10.12 2.89
C ASP A 107 -8.11 9.55 3.78
N CYS A 108 -9.22 9.11 3.18
CA CYS A 108 -10.34 8.51 3.90
C CYS A 108 -9.98 7.15 4.52
N ALA A 109 -10.74 6.71 5.53
CA ALA A 109 -10.43 5.52 6.32
C ALA A 109 -10.17 4.27 5.48
N TYR A 110 -10.95 4.04 4.42
CA TYR A 110 -10.74 2.92 3.51
C TYR A 110 -9.34 2.95 2.85
N VAL A 111 -8.93 4.15 2.43
CA VAL A 111 -7.66 4.37 1.77
C VAL A 111 -6.50 4.27 2.75
N ARG A 112 -6.65 4.82 3.96
CA ARG A 112 -5.65 4.67 5.04
C ARG A 112 -5.36 3.22 5.37
N LYS A 113 -6.39 2.36 5.44
CA LYS A 113 -6.23 0.90 5.59
C LYS A 113 -5.30 0.32 4.52
N THR A 114 -5.46 0.78 3.27
CA THR A 114 -4.65 0.35 2.13
C THR A 114 -3.22 0.87 2.26
N GLY A 115 -3.02 2.11 2.72
CA GLY A 115 -1.70 2.68 2.99
C GLY A 115 -0.91 1.89 4.02
N VAL A 116 -1.55 1.50 5.13
CA VAL A 116 -0.93 0.69 6.19
C VAL A 116 -0.46 -0.67 5.65
N ILE A 117 -1.31 -1.36 4.87
CA ILE A 117 -0.91 -2.60 4.20
C ILE A 117 0.18 -2.36 3.14
N GLY A 118 0.17 -1.19 2.50
CA GLY A 118 1.22 -0.73 1.59
C GLY A 118 2.58 -0.66 2.27
N ILE A 119 2.67 -0.07 3.48
CA ILE A 119 3.90 -0.06 4.28
C ILE A 119 4.40 -1.48 4.50
N LEU A 120 3.52 -2.38 4.95
CA LEU A 120 3.88 -3.77 5.20
C LEU A 120 4.39 -4.48 3.94
N LYS A 121 3.76 -4.20 2.80
CA LYS A 121 4.21 -4.74 1.51
C LYS A 121 5.60 -4.20 1.14
N VAL A 122 5.86 -2.92 1.31
CA VAL A 122 7.19 -2.33 1.06
C VAL A 122 8.23 -2.90 2.00
N PHE A 123 7.89 -3.11 3.27
CA PHE A 123 8.77 -3.78 4.24
C PHE A 123 9.17 -5.19 3.79
N SER A 124 8.24 -5.97 3.23
CA SER A 124 8.53 -7.31 2.68
C SER A 124 9.49 -7.30 1.49
N LEU A 125 9.68 -6.14 0.84
CA LEU A 125 10.53 -5.97 -0.34
C LEU A 125 11.87 -5.34 0.04
N ASN A 126 11.84 -4.34 0.92
CA ASN A 126 13.00 -3.62 1.41
C ASN A 126 12.77 -3.22 2.88
N LYS A 127 13.32 -4.03 3.79
CA LYS A 127 13.19 -3.83 5.24
C LYS A 127 13.91 -2.57 5.71
N GLU A 128 15.13 -2.33 5.21
CA GLU A 128 15.97 -1.20 5.61
C GLU A 128 15.28 0.12 5.30
N LEU A 129 14.70 0.24 4.11
CA LEU A 129 13.98 1.46 3.72
C LEU A 129 12.86 1.85 4.69
N ILE A 130 12.10 0.87 5.19
CA ILE A 130 11.03 1.16 6.16
C ILE A 130 11.60 1.49 7.54
N LYS A 131 12.65 0.78 7.98
CA LYS A 131 13.31 1.02 9.27
C LYS A 131 14.05 2.38 9.32
N ASP A 132 14.61 2.83 8.20
CA ASP A 132 15.32 4.10 8.06
C ASP A 132 14.38 5.30 7.80
N SER A 133 13.08 5.04 7.59
CA SER A 133 12.07 6.05 7.32
C SER A 133 11.20 6.36 8.54
N GLU A 134 10.41 7.42 8.47
CA GLU A 134 9.43 7.80 9.51
C GLU A 134 8.15 6.90 9.50
N MET A 135 8.16 5.78 8.77
CA MET A 135 6.97 4.93 8.60
C MET A 135 6.57 4.23 9.91
N VAL A 136 7.52 3.82 10.74
CA VAL A 136 7.24 3.20 12.05
C VAL A 136 6.55 4.20 12.98
N ASP A 137 7.10 5.41 13.10
CA ASP A 137 6.50 6.50 13.88
C ASP A 137 5.10 6.87 13.37
N THR A 138 4.93 6.89 12.05
CA THR A 138 3.64 7.12 11.42
C THR A 138 2.63 6.05 11.81
N LEU A 139 3.00 4.77 11.79
CA LEU A 139 2.13 3.67 12.23
C LEU A 139 1.75 3.79 13.70
N TYR A 140 2.68 4.18 14.57
CA TYR A 140 2.40 4.43 15.99
C TYR A 140 1.38 5.55 16.18
N ASN A 141 1.49 6.64 15.43
CA ASN A 141 0.51 7.73 15.46
C ASN A 141 -0.87 7.26 14.99
N MET A 142 -0.92 6.35 14.01
CA MET A 142 -2.15 5.79 13.46
C MET A 142 -2.84 4.76 14.36
N ILE A 143 -2.21 4.30 15.45
CA ILE A 143 -2.91 3.49 16.48
C ILE A 143 -4.09 4.28 17.08
N ARG A 144 -4.04 5.62 17.04
CA ARG A 144 -5.11 6.50 17.53
C ARG A 144 -6.13 6.87 16.45
N ASP A 145 -6.14 6.17 15.31
CA ASP A 145 -7.08 6.46 14.22
C ASP A 145 -8.54 6.26 14.68
N ARG A 146 -9.43 7.06 14.09
CA ARG A 146 -10.87 7.00 14.35
C ARG A 146 -11.48 5.68 13.85
N ASP A 147 -10.96 5.11 12.78
CA ASP A 147 -11.45 3.86 12.20
C ASP A 147 -10.76 2.64 12.84
N PRO A 148 -11.52 1.74 13.52
CA PRO A 148 -10.94 0.58 14.22
C PRO A 148 -10.18 -0.38 13.32
N GLN A 149 -10.55 -0.49 12.03
CA GLN A 149 -9.84 -1.37 11.11
C GLN A 149 -8.50 -0.77 10.66
N VAL A 150 -8.38 0.56 10.60
CA VAL A 150 -7.06 1.21 10.41
C VAL A 150 -6.17 0.85 11.59
N VAL A 151 -6.67 1.00 12.82
CA VAL A 151 -5.92 0.68 14.05
C VAL A 151 -5.49 -0.79 14.06
N SER A 152 -6.41 -1.72 13.79
CA SER A 152 -6.10 -3.16 13.72
C SER A 152 -5.00 -3.47 12.69
N ASN A 153 -5.07 -2.88 11.51
CA ASN A 153 -4.02 -3.04 10.50
C ASN A 153 -2.68 -2.45 10.97
N CYS A 154 -2.68 -1.35 11.72
CA CYS A 154 -1.45 -0.75 12.26
C CYS A 154 -0.80 -1.67 13.30
N LEU A 155 -1.60 -2.27 14.19
CA LEU A 155 -1.09 -3.23 15.18
C LEU A 155 -0.43 -4.43 14.50
N VAL A 156 -1.07 -5.01 13.48
CA VAL A 156 -0.50 -6.11 12.70
C VAL A 156 0.78 -5.68 11.99
N ALA A 157 0.78 -4.53 11.33
CA ALA A 157 1.94 -4.03 10.61
C ALA A 157 3.13 -3.76 11.54
N LEU A 158 2.91 -3.10 12.67
CA LEU A 158 3.95 -2.85 13.67
C LEU A 158 4.50 -4.15 14.26
N ASN A 159 3.63 -5.11 14.58
CA ASN A 159 4.07 -6.37 15.15
C ASN A 159 4.95 -7.19 14.18
N GLU A 160 4.65 -7.14 12.87
CA GLU A 160 5.46 -7.79 11.83
C GLU A 160 6.77 -7.03 11.58
N ILE A 161 6.73 -5.70 11.48
CA ILE A 161 7.93 -4.88 11.23
C ILE A 161 8.94 -5.01 12.38
N MET A 162 8.44 -5.04 13.61
CA MET A 162 9.22 -5.12 14.85
C MET A 162 9.38 -6.56 15.35
N ALA A 163 9.08 -7.57 14.53
CA ALA A 163 9.18 -8.98 14.94
C ALA A 163 10.60 -9.34 15.43
N ASP A 164 11.63 -8.75 14.83
CA ASP A 164 13.04 -8.93 15.22
C ASP A 164 13.33 -8.42 16.66
N GLU A 165 12.53 -7.49 17.17
CA GLU A 165 12.64 -6.87 18.50
C GLU A 165 11.68 -7.50 19.53
N GLY A 166 10.95 -8.56 19.14
CA GLY A 166 9.95 -9.20 19.98
C GLY A 166 8.53 -8.67 19.76
N GLY A 167 8.29 -7.88 18.72
CA GLY A 167 6.99 -7.35 18.33
C GLY A 167 6.79 -5.88 18.70
N ILE A 168 5.56 -5.40 18.59
CA ILE A 168 5.21 -4.00 18.87
C ILE A 168 5.50 -3.66 20.35
N ALA A 169 6.27 -2.59 20.58
CA ALA A 169 6.42 -2.01 21.90
C ALA A 169 5.18 -1.19 22.26
N VAL A 170 4.51 -1.53 23.36
CA VAL A 170 3.31 -0.82 23.84
C VAL A 170 3.52 -0.26 25.25
N ASN A 171 2.92 0.90 25.50
CA ASN A 171 2.89 1.54 26.81
C ASN A 171 1.45 1.56 27.37
N GLN A 172 1.31 1.94 28.63
CA GLN A 172 0.02 2.08 29.30
C GLN A 172 -1.02 2.86 28.48
N GLN A 173 -0.62 3.99 27.89
CA GLN A 173 -1.53 4.86 27.16
C GLN A 173 -2.09 4.18 25.90
N ILE A 174 -1.27 3.39 25.21
CA ILE A 174 -1.72 2.59 24.06
C ILE A 174 -2.66 1.48 24.52
N VAL A 175 -2.30 0.74 25.58
CA VAL A 175 -3.12 -0.35 26.12
C VAL A 175 -4.49 0.15 26.54
N LEU A 176 -4.55 1.22 27.35
CA LEU A 176 -5.81 1.81 27.77
C LEU A 176 -6.63 2.29 26.57
N HIS A 177 -6.02 2.97 25.60
CA HIS A 177 -6.72 3.43 24.40
C HIS A 177 -7.37 2.28 23.63
N LEU A 178 -6.67 1.17 23.46
CA LEU A 178 -7.17 -0.01 22.74
C LEU A 178 -8.29 -0.71 23.52
N LEU A 179 -8.12 -0.90 24.83
CA LEU A 179 -9.10 -1.58 25.67
C LEU A 179 -10.39 -0.77 25.82
N THR A 180 -10.33 0.55 26.04
CA THR A 180 -11.54 1.39 26.15
C THR A 180 -12.40 1.33 24.88
N ARG A 181 -11.79 1.08 23.73
CA ARG A 181 -12.47 1.02 22.42
C ARG A 181 -12.68 -0.40 21.90
N ILE A 182 -12.35 -1.44 22.68
CA ILE A 182 -12.29 -2.83 22.17
C ILE A 182 -13.60 -3.30 21.53
N SER A 183 -14.75 -2.81 22.04
CA SER A 183 -16.08 -3.11 21.50
C SER A 183 -16.36 -2.52 20.11
N GLU A 184 -15.59 -1.51 19.67
CA GLU A 184 -15.69 -0.95 18.33
C GLU A 184 -15.01 -1.82 17.26
N PHE A 185 -14.17 -2.78 17.68
CA PHE A 185 -13.43 -3.67 16.77
C PHE A 185 -14.24 -4.91 16.43
N ASN A 186 -13.99 -5.47 15.24
CA ASN A 186 -14.47 -6.81 14.90
C ASN A 186 -13.69 -7.90 15.66
N GLU A 187 -14.16 -9.14 15.57
CA GLU A 187 -13.58 -10.30 16.28
C GLU A 187 -12.07 -10.44 16.05
N TRP A 188 -11.61 -10.32 14.80
CA TRP A 188 -10.18 -10.35 14.47
C TRP A 188 -9.40 -9.21 15.11
N GLY A 189 -9.94 -7.99 15.10
CA GLY A 189 -9.34 -6.83 15.75
C GLY A 189 -9.26 -6.99 17.26
N GLN A 190 -10.32 -7.52 17.89
CA GLN A 190 -10.33 -7.81 19.32
C GLN A 190 -9.27 -8.85 19.70
N CYS A 191 -9.17 -9.95 18.94
CA CYS A 191 -8.12 -10.95 19.15
C CYS A 191 -6.71 -10.35 19.04
N ASN A 192 -6.48 -9.50 18.03
CA ASN A 192 -5.20 -8.82 17.85
C ASN A 192 -4.87 -7.89 19.02
N ILE A 193 -5.86 -7.11 19.48
CA ILE A 193 -5.70 -6.24 20.65
C ILE A 193 -5.35 -7.05 21.89
N LEU A 194 -6.11 -8.11 22.18
CA LEU A 194 -5.87 -8.96 23.35
C LEU A 194 -4.49 -9.61 23.29
N HIS A 195 -4.04 -10.02 22.10
CA HIS A 195 -2.68 -10.53 21.92
C HIS A 195 -1.62 -9.48 22.25
N VAL A 196 -1.75 -8.26 21.73
CA VAL A 196 -0.81 -7.15 22.01
C VAL A 196 -0.85 -6.75 23.49
N VAL A 197 -2.03 -6.68 24.10
CA VAL A 197 -2.17 -6.35 25.53
C VAL A 197 -1.54 -7.44 26.40
N SER A 198 -1.59 -8.71 25.97
CA SER A 198 -0.98 -9.82 26.73
C SER A 198 0.54 -9.76 26.82
N THR A 199 1.21 -9.00 25.94
CA THR A 199 2.67 -8.80 26.01
C THR A 199 3.06 -7.64 26.94
N TYR A 200 2.10 -6.78 27.31
CA TYR A 200 2.33 -5.66 28.20
C TYR A 200 2.44 -6.09 29.67
N ARG A 201 3.42 -5.53 30.39
CA ARG A 201 3.58 -5.74 31.83
C ARG A 201 3.25 -4.44 32.58
N PRO A 202 2.12 -4.38 33.30
CA PRO A 202 1.80 -3.24 34.16
C PRO A 202 2.87 -3.00 35.22
N SER A 203 3.10 -1.73 35.54
CA SER A 203 4.13 -1.31 36.49
C SER A 203 3.60 -1.20 37.93
N SER A 204 2.28 -1.07 38.13
CA SER A 204 1.65 -0.92 39.45
C SER A 204 0.36 -1.71 39.60
N GLU A 205 -0.02 -2.03 40.85
CA GLU A 205 -1.30 -2.69 41.16
C GLU A 205 -2.51 -1.82 40.78
N GLU A 206 -2.40 -0.50 40.93
CA GLU A 206 -3.43 0.45 40.51
C GLU A 206 -3.66 0.39 38.99
N GLU A 207 -2.58 0.27 38.21
CA GLU A 207 -2.68 0.10 36.76
C GLU A 207 -3.35 -1.22 36.37
N ILE A 208 -3.01 -2.32 37.05
CA ILE A 208 -3.67 -3.61 36.86
C ILE A 208 -5.17 -3.49 37.16
N PHE A 209 -5.53 -2.87 38.28
CA PHE A 209 -6.92 -2.66 38.67
C PHE A 209 -7.68 -1.81 37.65
N ASN A 210 -7.07 -0.74 37.14
CA ASN A 210 -7.67 0.08 36.08
C ASN A 210 -7.90 -0.71 34.80
N ILE A 211 -6.93 -1.52 34.36
CA ILE A 211 -7.05 -2.37 33.17
C ILE A 211 -8.16 -3.42 33.33
N MET A 212 -8.30 -4.02 34.52
CA MET A 212 -9.32 -5.06 34.78
C MET A 212 -10.75 -4.51 34.87
N ASN A 213 -10.94 -3.21 35.10
CA ASN A 213 -12.25 -2.58 35.28
C ASN A 213 -12.74 -1.80 34.04
N ILE A 214 -12.07 -1.95 32.89
CA ILE A 214 -12.54 -1.44 31.59
C ILE A 214 -13.63 -2.37 31.05
#